data_AF-Q8RXC9-F1
#
_entry.id   AF-Q8RXC9-F1
#
_cell.length_a   1.000
_cell.length_b   1.000
_cell.length_c   1.000
_cell.angle_alpha   90.00
_cell.angle_beta   90.00
_cell.angle_gamma   90.00
#
_symmetry.space_group_name_H-M   'P 1'
#
loop_
_entity.id
_entity.type
_entity.pdbx_description
1 polymer ?
#
loop_
_entity_poly.entity_id
_entity_poly.type
_entity_poly.pdbx_seq_one_letter_code
_entity_poly.pdbx_strand_id
1 'polypeptide(L)'
;MLPNFNECWWDSIVLDILICNWFGIWAGMYTVRYFDGKTYEWVGISRQPNIIGKVKRTLGQFTPAHWDKDEWHPLQGPWRFIQVLTLCIIFLTVELNTFFLKFSLWIPPRNPVILYRLILWWLIAIPTTREYNSYLQDRKPVKKVGAFCWLSLGICIVELLICIKFGSGLYPTEMPLWVVTLWGSVGLGLVAFLLSWTWKIQKILAQKRR
;
A
#
# COMPACT_ATOMS: atom_id res chain seq x y z
N MET A 1 -18.34 5.28 -17.09
CA MET A 1 -17.48 4.24 -16.48
C MET A 1 -16.76 3.49 -17.60
N LEU A 2 -15.50 3.05 -17.40
CA LEU A 2 -14.82 2.25 -18.43
C LEU A 2 -15.57 0.93 -18.66
N PRO A 3 -15.73 0.47 -19.92
CA PRO A 3 -16.47 -0.75 -20.24
C PRO A 3 -15.93 -2.01 -19.53
N ASN A 4 -14.63 -2.05 -19.21
CA ASN A 4 -14.02 -3.14 -18.42
C ASN A 4 -14.66 -3.33 -17.03
N PHE A 5 -15.21 -2.29 -16.40
CA PHE A 5 -15.84 -2.41 -15.08
C PHE A 5 -17.30 -2.89 -15.16
N ASN A 6 -17.88 -2.96 -16.36
CA ASN A 6 -19.29 -3.27 -16.56
C ASN A 6 -19.54 -4.75 -16.95
N GLU A 7 -18.50 -5.49 -17.36
CA GLU A 7 -18.71 -6.79 -18.00
C GLU A 7 -18.92 -7.98 -17.04
N CYS A 8 -18.61 -7.89 -15.75
CA CYS A 8 -19.00 -8.88 -14.74
C CYS A 8 -18.75 -8.33 -13.33
N TRP A 9 -19.70 -7.58 -12.78
CA TRP A 9 -19.57 -6.96 -11.46
C TRP A 9 -19.25 -7.96 -10.33
N TRP A 10 -19.74 -9.20 -10.47
CA TRP A 10 -19.51 -10.27 -9.50
C TRP A 10 -18.09 -10.86 -9.59
N ASP A 11 -17.48 -10.88 -10.78
CA ASP A 11 -16.10 -11.35 -10.98
C ASP A 11 -15.11 -10.39 -10.31
N SER A 12 -15.32 -9.08 -10.44
CA SER A 12 -14.55 -8.08 -9.71
C SER A 12 -14.71 -8.18 -8.18
N ILE A 13 -15.86 -8.61 -7.67
CA ILE A 13 -16.03 -8.82 -6.22
C ILE A 13 -15.34 -10.10 -5.76
N VAL A 14 -15.57 -11.21 -6.44
CA VAL A 14 -15.06 -12.52 -6.00
C VAL A 14 -13.56 -12.64 -6.26
N LEU A 15 -13.12 -12.30 -7.47
CA LEU A 15 -11.74 -12.48 -7.88
C LEU A 15 -10.83 -11.40 -7.28
N ASP A 16 -11.19 -10.12 -7.36
CA ASP A 16 -10.31 -9.05 -6.87
C ASP A 16 -10.39 -8.87 -5.36
N ILE A 17 -11.59 -8.79 -4.77
CA ILE A 17 -11.74 -8.51 -3.33
C ILE A 17 -11.48 -9.76 -2.48
N LEU A 18 -12.16 -10.88 -2.79
CA LEU A 18 -12.13 -12.07 -1.94
C LEU A 18 -10.98 -13.03 -2.22
N ILE A 19 -10.50 -13.11 -3.46
CA ILE A 19 -9.39 -13.99 -3.79
C ILE A 19 -8.10 -13.18 -3.76
N CYS A 20 -7.85 -12.29 -4.71
CA CYS A 20 -6.55 -11.63 -4.86
C CYS A 20 -6.16 -10.78 -3.64
N ASN A 21 -7.02 -9.86 -3.20
CA ASN A 21 -6.70 -8.95 -2.10
C ASN A 21 -6.68 -9.66 -0.74
N TRP A 22 -7.74 -10.42 -0.43
CA TRP A 22 -7.80 -11.14 0.85
C TRP A 22 -6.74 -12.23 0.97
N PHE A 23 -6.55 -13.07 -0.06
CA PHE A 23 -5.49 -14.09 -0.04
C PHE A 23 -4.11 -13.44 0.02
N GLY A 24 -3.88 -12.36 -0.72
CA GLY A 24 -2.63 -11.60 -0.67
C GLY A 24 -2.32 -11.09 0.74
N ILE A 25 -3.30 -10.47 1.40
CA ILE A 25 -3.16 -10.00 2.79
C ILE A 25 -2.93 -11.19 3.73
N TRP A 26 -3.70 -12.27 3.61
CA TRP A 26 -3.57 -13.45 4.45
C TRP A 26 -2.19 -14.11 4.30
N ALA A 27 -1.74 -14.34 3.06
CA ALA A 27 -0.44 -14.93 2.77
C ALA A 27 0.70 -14.02 3.24
N GLY A 28 0.58 -12.70 3.06
CA GLY A 28 1.54 -11.72 3.57
C GLY A 28 1.64 -11.77 5.10
N MET A 29 0.50 -11.73 5.80
CA MET A 29 0.46 -11.81 7.26
C MET A 29 0.99 -13.15 7.79
N TYR A 30 0.69 -14.25 7.10
CA TYR A 30 1.23 -15.57 7.43
C TYR A 30 2.75 -15.61 7.27
N THR A 31 3.28 -15.01 6.19
CA THR A 31 4.71 -14.92 5.91
C THR A 31 5.44 -14.14 7.01
N VAL A 32 4.92 -12.97 7.41
CA VAL A 32 5.49 -12.17 8.51
C VAL A 32 5.53 -12.98 9.80
N ARG A 33 4.44 -13.69 10.15
CA ARG A 33 4.39 -14.55 11.35
C ARG A 33 5.37 -15.73 11.28
N TYR A 34 5.55 -16.32 10.11
CA TYR A 34 6.46 -17.44 9.92
C TYR A 34 7.92 -17.05 10.19
N PHE A 35 8.33 -15.83 9.81
CA PHE A 35 9.69 -15.34 10.01
C PHE A 35 9.95 -14.72 11.39
N ASP A 36 8.93 -14.11 12.01
CA ASP A 36 9.05 -13.48 13.33
C ASP A 36 9.37 -14.47 14.48
N GLY A 37 8.91 -15.72 14.38
CA GLY A 37 9.12 -16.74 15.41
C GLY A 37 10.37 -17.60 15.26
N LYS A 38 11.24 -17.34 14.28
CA LYS A 38 12.42 -18.19 13.99
C LYS A 38 13.64 -17.71 14.77
N THR A 39 14.03 -18.47 15.79
CA THR A 39 15.36 -18.33 16.40
C THR A 39 16.38 -19.11 15.54
N TYR A 40 17.45 -18.44 15.12
CA TYR A 40 18.52 -19.09 14.36
C TYR A 40 19.61 -19.57 15.32
N GLU A 41 19.88 -20.88 15.33
CA GLU A 41 21.07 -21.39 16.01
C GLU A 41 22.32 -21.11 15.17
N TRP A 42 23.30 -20.44 15.77
CA TRP A 42 24.56 -20.03 15.15
C TRP A 42 25.65 -21.12 15.23
N VAL A 43 25.33 -22.35 14.81
CA VAL A 43 26.31 -23.45 14.70
C VAL A 43 26.97 -23.51 13.32
N GLY A 44 28.27 -23.83 13.25
CA GLY A 44 29.00 -23.90 11.97
C GLY A 44 28.50 -25.01 11.03
N ILE A 45 28.56 -24.79 9.71
CA ILE A 45 28.13 -25.74 8.67
C ILE A 45 28.84 -27.11 8.79
N SER A 46 30.06 -27.12 9.31
CA SER A 46 30.85 -28.32 9.56
C SER A 46 30.28 -29.23 10.67
N ARG A 47 29.48 -28.69 11.59
CA ARG A 47 28.85 -29.45 12.69
C ARG A 47 27.51 -30.09 12.30
N GLN A 48 26.99 -29.83 11.09
CA GLN A 48 25.72 -30.40 10.64
C GLN A 48 25.93 -31.84 10.14
N PRO A 49 25.28 -32.86 10.75
CA PRO A 49 25.53 -34.27 10.41
C PRO A 49 24.96 -34.68 9.05
N ASN A 50 23.87 -34.03 8.59
CA ASN A 50 23.14 -34.41 7.39
C ASN A 50 23.33 -33.42 6.23
N ILE A 51 23.41 -33.95 5.01
CA ILE A 51 23.47 -33.16 3.76
C ILE A 51 22.22 -32.27 3.60
N ILE A 52 21.04 -32.79 3.95
CA ILE A 52 19.78 -32.02 3.98
C ILE A 52 19.88 -30.84 4.97
N GLY A 53 20.57 -31.05 6.10
CA GLY A 53 20.84 -30.01 7.10
C GLY A 53 21.77 -28.92 6.58
N LYS A 54 22.78 -29.28 5.77
CA LYS A 54 23.67 -28.33 5.10
C LYS A 54 22.91 -27.49 4.08
N VAL A 55 22.14 -28.12 3.19
CA VAL A 55 21.34 -27.41 2.17
C VAL A 55 20.31 -26.48 2.80
N LYS A 56 19.57 -26.96 3.82
CA LYS A 56 18.60 -26.13 4.56
C LYS A 56 19.27 -24.91 5.21
N ARG A 57 20.51 -25.05 5.70
CA ARG A 57 21.26 -23.95 6.32
C ARG A 57 21.80 -22.97 5.28
N THR A 58 22.31 -23.44 4.15
CA THR A 58 22.70 -22.57 3.03
C THR A 58 21.51 -21.76 2.53
N LEU A 59 20.34 -22.38 2.38
CA LEU A 59 19.11 -21.66 2.03
C LEU A 59 18.67 -20.66 3.12
N GLY A 60 18.88 -21.01 4.40
CA GLY A 60 18.64 -20.11 5.53
C GLY A 60 19.61 -18.93 5.66
N GLN A 61 20.70 -18.88 4.90
CA GLN A 61 21.55 -17.68 4.84
C GLN A 61 20.93 -16.59 3.96
N PHE A 62 20.03 -16.96 3.06
CA PHE A 62 19.28 -16.00 2.23
C PHE A 62 18.03 -15.45 2.96
N THR A 63 17.69 -15.99 4.13
CA THR A 63 16.66 -15.43 5.00
C THR A 63 17.29 -14.42 5.97
N PRO A 64 16.63 -13.27 6.23
CA PRO A 64 17.20 -12.23 7.07
C PRO A 64 17.38 -12.71 8.52
N ALA A 65 18.44 -12.21 9.16
CA ALA A 65 18.79 -12.57 10.54
C ALA A 65 17.75 -12.09 11.56
N HIS A 66 17.09 -10.99 11.27
CA HIS A 66 15.96 -10.47 12.05
C HIS A 66 14.87 -9.99 11.08
N TRP A 67 13.61 -10.25 11.42
CA TRP A 67 12.46 -9.78 10.67
C TRP A 67 11.75 -8.69 11.46
N ASP A 68 11.99 -7.43 11.10
CA ASP A 68 11.29 -6.30 11.73
C ASP A 68 9.81 -6.31 11.34
N LYS A 69 8.92 -6.15 12.33
CA LYS A 69 7.49 -5.98 12.08
C LYS A 69 7.19 -4.53 11.72
N ASP A 70 6.53 -4.34 10.59
CA ASP A 70 6.00 -3.02 10.21
C ASP A 70 4.72 -2.70 11.01
N GLU A 71 4.88 -2.05 12.16
CA GLU A 71 3.78 -1.62 13.02
C GLU A 71 3.27 -0.21 12.69
N TRP A 72 2.10 -0.12 12.06
CA TRP A 72 1.51 1.14 11.60
C TRP A 72 0.74 1.91 12.68
N HIS A 73 0.01 1.19 13.53
CA HIS A 73 -0.83 1.73 14.60
C HIS A 73 -1.70 2.95 14.18
N PRO A 74 -2.61 2.79 13.21
CA PRO A 74 -3.34 3.93 12.61
C PRO A 74 -4.24 4.66 13.60
N LEU A 75 -4.70 3.98 14.66
CA LEU A 75 -5.64 4.55 15.64
C LEU A 75 -4.97 5.20 16.87
N GLN A 76 -3.64 5.32 16.91
CA GLN A 76 -2.96 5.94 18.06
C GLN A 76 -3.14 7.46 18.14
N GLY A 77 -3.45 8.11 17.02
CA GLY A 77 -3.76 9.54 17.00
C GLY A 77 -4.24 10.02 15.64
N PRO A 78 -4.92 11.17 15.59
CA PRO A 78 -5.53 11.68 14.35
C PRO A 78 -4.47 11.95 13.27
N TRP A 79 -3.28 12.43 13.65
CA TRP A 79 -2.20 12.66 12.69
C TRP A 79 -1.62 11.36 12.12
N ARG A 80 -1.41 10.34 12.97
CA ARG A 80 -0.99 9.00 12.53
C ARG A 80 -2.01 8.37 11.58
N PHE A 81 -3.30 8.55 11.87
CA PHE A 81 -4.38 8.08 11.00
C PHE A 81 -4.30 8.71 9.61
N ILE A 82 -4.17 10.04 9.53
CA ILE A 82 -4.04 10.76 8.25
C ILE A 82 -2.81 10.28 7.47
N GLN A 83 -1.67 10.08 8.14
CA GLN A 83 -0.45 9.60 7.49
C GLN A 83 -0.63 8.21 6.86
N VAL A 84 -1.20 7.26 7.60
CA VAL A 84 -1.48 5.91 7.08
C VAL A 84 -2.54 5.96 5.97
N LEU A 85 -3.58 6.78 6.13
CA LEU A 85 -4.62 6.98 5.11
C LEU A 85 -4.03 7.51 3.80
N THR A 86 -3.12 8.48 3.88
CA THR A 86 -2.43 9.03 2.70
C THR A 86 -1.65 7.97 1.95
N LEU A 87 -0.98 7.04 2.65
CA LEU A 87 -0.30 5.92 2.01
C LEU A 87 -1.30 5.04 1.24
N CYS A 88 -2.44 4.71 1.83
CA CYS A 88 -3.49 3.93 1.16
C CYS A 88 -4.03 4.65 -0.08
N ILE A 89 -4.28 5.97 0.00
CA ILE A 89 -4.75 6.76 -1.14
C ILE A 89 -3.73 6.74 -2.28
N ILE A 90 -2.44 6.90 -1.98
CA ILE A 90 -1.37 6.85 -2.99
C ILE A 90 -1.33 5.47 -3.66
N PHE A 91 -1.40 4.39 -2.88
CA PHE A 91 -1.39 3.02 -3.42
C PHE A 91 -2.58 2.77 -4.34
N LEU A 92 -3.79 3.13 -3.89
CA LEU A 92 -5.00 3.04 -4.71
C LEU A 92 -4.92 3.92 -5.97
N THR A 93 -4.27 5.08 -5.88
CA THR A 93 -4.05 5.96 -7.04
C THR A 93 -3.14 5.29 -8.08
N VAL A 94 -2.07 4.62 -7.66
CA VAL A 94 -1.17 3.88 -8.55
C VAL A 94 -1.88 2.73 -9.26
N GLU A 95 -2.70 1.97 -8.51
CA GLU A 95 -3.52 0.90 -9.09
C GLU A 95 -4.52 1.46 -10.09
N LEU A 96 -5.23 2.53 -9.73
CA LEU A 96 -6.20 3.20 -10.58
C LEU A 96 -5.56 3.78 -11.85
N ASN A 97 -4.38 4.39 -11.74
CA ASN A 97 -3.59 4.89 -12.86
C ASN A 97 -3.27 3.77 -13.87
N THR A 98 -3.13 2.51 -13.43
CA THR A 98 -2.93 1.36 -14.34
C THR A 98 -4.05 1.27 -15.36
N PHE A 99 -5.29 1.36 -14.90
CA PHE A 99 -6.47 1.23 -15.74
C PHE A 99 -6.65 2.46 -16.62
N PHE A 100 -6.42 3.66 -16.07
CA PHE A 100 -6.54 4.90 -16.83
C PHE A 100 -5.46 5.06 -17.90
N LEU A 101 -4.20 4.72 -17.62
CA LEU A 101 -3.14 4.75 -18.61
C LEU A 101 -3.39 3.75 -19.75
N LYS A 102 -3.81 2.52 -19.41
CA LYS A 102 -4.20 1.51 -20.42
C LYS A 102 -5.26 2.06 -21.37
N PHE A 103 -6.30 2.69 -20.81
CA PHE A 103 -7.41 3.23 -21.59
C PHE A 103 -7.02 4.47 -22.40
N SER A 104 -6.35 5.43 -21.77
CA SER A 104 -5.98 6.71 -22.38
C SER A 104 -4.93 6.55 -23.50
N LEU A 105 -4.00 5.61 -23.35
CA LEU A 105 -2.96 5.31 -24.35
C LEU A 105 -3.40 4.23 -25.36
N TRP A 106 -4.65 3.76 -25.32
CA TRP A 106 -5.19 2.73 -26.23
C TRP A 106 -4.33 1.45 -26.29
N ILE A 107 -3.78 1.02 -25.14
CA ILE A 107 -2.89 -0.14 -25.06
C ILE A 107 -3.71 -1.43 -25.19
N PRO A 108 -3.42 -2.31 -26.16
CA PRO A 108 -4.16 -3.55 -26.32
C PRO A 108 -3.92 -4.50 -25.13
N PRO A 109 -4.92 -5.29 -24.70
CA PRO A 109 -4.81 -6.15 -23.52
C PRO A 109 -3.67 -7.17 -23.55
N ARG A 110 -3.23 -7.59 -24.74
CA ARG A 110 -2.14 -8.55 -24.94
C ARG A 110 -0.74 -7.95 -24.79
N ASN A 111 -0.62 -6.63 -24.64
CA ASN A 111 0.67 -5.98 -24.55
C ASN A 111 1.29 -6.20 -23.16
N PRO A 112 2.53 -6.74 -23.06
CA PRO A 112 3.19 -6.98 -21.78
C PRO A 112 3.60 -5.71 -21.02
N VAL A 113 3.48 -4.51 -21.60
CA VAL A 113 3.83 -3.23 -20.94
C VAL A 113 3.15 -3.08 -19.57
N ILE A 114 1.89 -3.48 -19.45
CA ILE A 114 1.15 -3.41 -18.17
C ILE A 114 1.76 -4.37 -17.15
N LEU A 115 2.14 -5.58 -17.59
CA LEU A 115 2.79 -6.57 -16.74
C LEU A 115 4.15 -6.06 -16.25
N TYR A 116 4.98 -5.51 -17.13
CA TYR A 116 6.27 -4.94 -16.74
C TYR A 116 6.11 -3.79 -15.75
N ARG A 117 5.12 -2.93 -15.95
CA ARG A 117 4.79 -1.85 -15.02
C ARG A 117 4.37 -2.40 -13.65
N LEU A 118 3.50 -3.41 -13.59
CA LEU A 118 3.08 -4.05 -12.34
C LEU A 118 4.25 -4.67 -11.59
N ILE A 119 5.15 -5.36 -12.30
CA ILE A 119 6.37 -5.94 -11.70
C ILE A 119 7.27 -4.83 -11.13
N LEU A 120 7.48 -3.75 -11.89
CA LEU A 120 8.30 -2.62 -11.44
C LEU A 120 7.69 -1.95 -10.20
N TRP A 121 6.38 -1.70 -10.21
CA TRP A 121 5.67 -1.13 -9.06
C TRP A 121 5.72 -2.06 -7.85
N TRP A 122 5.59 -3.37 -8.04
CA TRP A 122 5.73 -4.37 -6.98
C TRP A 122 7.14 -4.33 -6.35
N LEU A 123 8.19 -4.24 -7.17
CA LEU A 123 9.58 -4.15 -6.69
C LEU A 123 9.87 -2.84 -5.93
N ILE A 124 9.30 -1.71 -6.35
CA ILE A 124 9.50 -0.41 -5.69
C ILE A 124 8.62 -0.30 -4.43
N ALA A 125 7.41 -0.84 -4.44
CA ALA A 125 6.46 -0.72 -3.33
C ALA A 125 6.99 -1.33 -2.02
N ILE A 126 7.74 -2.43 -2.09
CA ILE A 126 8.32 -3.10 -0.91
C ILE A 126 9.29 -2.17 -0.15
N PRO A 127 10.40 -1.67 -0.74
CA PRO A 127 11.30 -0.75 -0.05
C PRO A 127 10.63 0.59 0.29
N THR A 128 9.76 1.13 -0.58
CA THR A 128 9.01 2.36 -0.31
C THR A 128 8.15 2.25 0.96
N THR A 129 7.41 1.14 1.11
CA THR A 129 6.53 0.93 2.27
C THR A 129 7.34 0.82 3.57
N ARG A 130 8.48 0.12 3.52
CA ARG A 130 9.40 0.00 4.67
C ARG A 130 10.05 1.34 5.04
N GLU A 131 10.52 2.10 4.05
CA GLU A 131 11.07 3.45 4.28
C GLU A 131 10.02 4.39 4.88
N TYR A 132 8.78 4.34 4.39
CA TYR A 132 7.70 5.16 4.91
C TYR A 132 7.31 4.76 6.34
N ASN A 133 7.20 3.45 6.63
CA ASN A 133 6.95 2.99 7.99
C ASN A 133 8.03 3.44 8.96
N SER A 134 9.31 3.28 8.58
CA SER A 134 10.45 3.75 9.37
C SER A 134 10.40 5.26 9.64
N TYR A 135 10.04 6.05 8.62
CA TYR A 135 9.84 7.51 8.77
C TYR A 135 8.73 7.87 9.78
N LEU A 136 7.63 7.09 9.82
CA LEU A 136 6.54 7.30 10.78
C LEU A 136 6.93 6.91 12.20
N GLN A 137 7.73 5.85 12.35
CA GLN A 137 8.17 5.33 13.64
C GLN A 137 9.33 6.14 14.24
N ASP A 138 10.19 6.75 13.41
CA ASP A 138 11.32 7.53 13.90
C ASP A 138 10.85 8.76 14.70
N ARG A 139 11.39 8.93 15.91
CA ARG A 139 11.10 10.05 16.82
C ARG A 139 12.10 11.20 16.71
N LYS A 140 13.08 11.09 15.81
CA LYS A 140 14.09 12.14 15.62
C LYS A 140 13.47 13.46 15.15
N PRO A 141 14.03 14.60 15.58
CA PRO A 141 13.51 15.93 15.26
C PRO A 141 13.70 16.30 13.77
N VAL A 142 14.75 15.78 13.12
CA VAL A 142 14.99 15.96 11.68
C VAL A 142 14.69 14.65 10.97
N LYS A 143 13.55 14.59 10.29
CA LYS A 143 13.12 13.40 9.55
C LYS A 143 13.35 13.58 8.06
N LYS A 144 13.99 12.61 7.43
CA LYS A 144 14.15 12.56 5.98
C LYS A 144 13.28 11.43 5.43
N VAL A 145 12.46 11.75 4.44
CA VAL A 145 11.72 10.76 3.67
C VAL A 145 12.73 10.06 2.75
N GLY A 146 12.67 8.73 2.70
CA GLY A 146 13.61 7.91 1.92
C GLY A 146 13.52 8.15 0.41
N ALA A 147 14.55 7.72 -0.31
CA ALA A 147 14.68 7.99 -1.75
C ALA A 147 13.62 7.23 -2.57
N PHE A 148 13.26 6.00 -2.17
CA PHE A 148 12.25 5.21 -2.86
C PHE A 148 10.85 5.79 -2.65
N CYS A 149 10.58 6.39 -1.49
CA CYS A 149 9.35 7.15 -1.26
C CYS A 149 9.22 8.34 -2.22
N TRP A 150 10.28 9.14 -2.37
CA TRP A 150 10.26 10.27 -3.32
C TRP A 150 10.16 9.82 -4.77
N LEU A 151 10.90 8.78 -5.15
CA LEU A 151 10.84 8.21 -6.49
C LEU A 151 9.44 7.71 -6.81
N SER A 152 8.85 6.91 -5.93
CA SER A 152 7.49 6.38 -6.08
C SER A 152 6.45 7.50 -6.18
N LEU A 153 6.55 8.54 -5.33
CA LEU A 153 5.67 9.70 -5.39
C LEU A 153 5.81 10.44 -6.72
N GLY A 154 7.03 10.65 -7.20
CA GLY A 154 7.31 11.28 -8.49
C GLY A 154 6.70 10.50 -9.66
N ILE A 155 6.87 9.17 -9.69
CA ILE A 155 6.27 8.30 -10.71
C ILE A 155 4.75 8.40 -10.67
N CYS A 156 4.14 8.30 -9.48
CA CYS A 156 2.69 8.40 -9.31
C CYS A 156 2.14 9.74 -9.84
N ILE A 157 2.81 10.86 -9.51
CA ILE A 157 2.43 12.19 -10.01
C ILE A 157 2.53 12.27 -11.53
N VAL A 158 3.63 11.79 -12.11
CA VAL A 158 3.82 11.80 -13.57
C VAL A 158 2.74 10.97 -14.27
N GLU A 159 2.45 9.77 -13.77
CA GLU A 159 1.40 8.91 -14.32
C GLU A 159 0.02 9.57 -14.24
N LEU A 160 -0.29 10.22 -13.11
CA LEU A 160 -1.54 10.94 -12.92
C LEU A 160 -1.66 12.13 -13.88
N LEU A 161 -0.57 12.89 -14.08
CA LEU A 161 -0.55 14.01 -15.03
C LEU A 161 -0.74 13.54 -16.48
N ILE A 162 -0.16 12.39 -16.85
CA ILE A 162 -0.39 11.77 -18.16
C ILE A 162 -1.86 11.41 -18.31
N CYS A 163 -2.47 10.77 -17.30
CA CYS A 163 -3.90 10.43 -17.32
C CYS A 163 -4.80 11.65 -17.48
N ILE A 164 -4.52 12.75 -16.78
CA ILE A 164 -5.31 13.98 -16.88
C ILE A 164 -5.15 14.61 -18.26
N LYS A 165 -3.91 14.72 -18.76
CA LYS A 165 -3.60 15.35 -20.05
C LYS A 165 -4.24 14.60 -21.22
N PHE A 166 -4.01 13.29 -21.30
CA PHE A 166 -4.49 12.46 -22.40
C PHE A 166 -5.90 11.91 -22.17
N GLY A 167 -6.46 12.05 -20.97
CA GLY A 167 -7.84 11.69 -20.64
C GLY A 167 -8.89 12.71 -21.09
N SER A 168 -8.47 13.94 -21.42
CA SER A 168 -9.38 15.00 -21.85
C SER A 168 -10.12 14.61 -23.14
N GLY A 169 -11.46 14.65 -23.12
CA GLY A 169 -12.29 14.30 -24.27
C GLY A 169 -12.57 12.79 -24.46
N LEU A 170 -11.96 11.90 -23.67
CA LEU A 170 -12.22 10.45 -23.75
C LEU A 170 -13.43 9.98 -22.92
N TYR A 171 -13.97 10.84 -22.07
CA TYR A 171 -15.09 10.52 -21.18
C TYR A 171 -16.32 11.37 -21.55
N PRO A 172 -17.18 10.90 -22.47
CA PRO A 172 -18.32 11.67 -22.97
C PRO A 172 -19.48 11.74 -21.97
N THR A 173 -19.53 10.81 -21.01
CA THR A 173 -20.58 10.78 -19.97
C THR A 173 -20.04 11.39 -18.69
N GLU A 174 -20.75 12.39 -18.17
CA GLU A 174 -20.48 12.95 -16.85
C GLU A 174 -20.60 11.87 -15.75
N MET A 175 -19.86 12.07 -14.67
CA MET A 175 -19.92 11.16 -13.52
C MET A 175 -21.29 11.29 -12.85
N PRO A 176 -22.00 10.18 -12.60
CA PRO A 176 -23.35 10.24 -12.05
C PRO A 176 -23.36 10.92 -10.68
N LEU A 177 -24.28 11.88 -10.51
CA LEU A 177 -24.36 12.74 -9.32
C LEU A 177 -24.52 11.94 -8.01
N TRP A 178 -25.17 10.78 -8.04
CA TRP A 178 -25.32 9.93 -6.85
C TRP A 178 -23.98 9.41 -6.33
N VAL A 179 -23.02 9.12 -7.22
CA VAL A 179 -21.67 8.66 -6.82
C VAL A 179 -20.90 9.83 -6.21
N VAL A 180 -20.98 11.01 -6.82
CA VAL A 180 -20.30 12.22 -6.33
C VAL A 180 -20.83 12.61 -4.94
N THR A 181 -22.15 12.60 -4.76
CA THR A 181 -22.79 12.91 -3.47
C THR A 181 -22.49 11.86 -2.40
N LEU A 182 -22.49 10.57 -2.75
CA LEU A 182 -22.11 9.50 -1.83
C LEU A 182 -20.67 9.68 -1.33
N TRP A 183 -19.70 9.80 -2.23
CA TRP A 183 -18.29 9.96 -1.82
C TRP A 183 -18.04 11.31 -1.14
N GLY A 184 -18.75 12.37 -1.54
CA GLY A 184 -18.74 13.65 -0.84
C GLY A 184 -19.23 13.54 0.60
N SER A 185 -20.31 12.80 0.84
CA SER A 185 -20.84 12.56 2.18
C SER A 185 -19.88 11.75 3.06
N VAL A 186 -19.22 10.73 2.48
CA VAL A 186 -18.20 9.93 3.16
C VAL A 186 -17.00 10.79 3.54
N GLY A 187 -16.53 11.65 2.62
CA GLY A 187 -15.44 12.60 2.89
C GLY A 187 -15.78 13.58 4.00
N LEU A 188 -16.99 14.16 3.99
CA LEU A 188 -17.47 15.04 5.05
C LEU A 188 -17.54 14.32 6.41
N GLY A 189 -18.06 13.08 6.41
CA GLY A 189 -18.11 12.23 7.60
C GLY A 189 -16.74 11.94 8.18
N LEU A 190 -15.74 11.64 7.33
CA LEU A 190 -14.36 11.43 7.75
C LEU A 190 -13.75 12.69 8.40
N VAL A 191 -13.97 13.86 7.81
CA VAL A 191 -13.49 15.14 8.37
C VAL A 191 -14.14 15.40 9.73
N ALA A 192 -15.46 15.23 9.83
CA ALA A 192 -16.19 15.40 11.09
C ALA A 192 -15.68 14.43 12.18
N PHE A 193 -15.43 13.17 11.81
CA PHE A 193 -14.82 12.17 12.69
C PHE A 193 -13.44 12.63 13.21
N LEU A 194 -12.55 13.07 12.32
CA LEU A 194 -11.20 13.54 12.70
C LEU A 194 -11.24 14.79 13.59
N LEU A 195 -12.14 15.73 13.31
CA LEU A 195 -12.33 16.92 14.14
C LEU A 195 -12.85 16.55 15.53
N SER A 196 -13.86 15.67 15.61
CA SER A 196 -14.42 15.21 16.88
C SER A 196 -13.37 14.49 17.74
N TRP A 197 -12.52 13.67 17.12
CA TRP A 197 -11.44 12.97 17.80
C TRP A 197 -10.38 13.94 18.30
N THR A 198 -9.94 14.86 17.46
CA THR A 198 -8.96 15.89 17.83
C THR A 198 -9.49 16.72 19.00
N TRP A 199 -10.76 17.12 18.97
CA TRP A 199 -11.41 17.85 20.05
C TRP A 199 -11.48 17.04 21.35
N LYS A 200 -11.80 15.75 21.28
CA LYS A 200 -11.79 14.85 22.45
C LYS A 200 -10.40 14.76 23.10
N ILE A 201 -9.34 14.66 22.30
CA ILE A 201 -7.96 14.63 22.81
C ILE A 201 -7.62 15.96 23.49
N GLN A 202 -7.93 17.09 22.86
CA GLN A 202 -7.69 18.43 23.41
C GLN A 202 -8.41 18.62 24.75
N LYS A 203 -9.66 18.16 24.87
CA LYS A 203 -10.43 18.23 26.13
C LYS A 203 -9.78 17.43 27.26
N ILE A 204 -9.33 16.19 26.97
CA ILE A 204 -8.63 15.34 27.95
C ILE A 204 -7.31 15.99 28.40
N LEU A 205 -6.56 16.58 27.47
CA LEU A 205 -5.30 17.28 27.78
C LEU A 205 -5.55 18.54 28.61
N ALA A 206 -6.62 19.29 28.33
CA ALA A 206 -7.01 20.46 29.12
C ALA A 206 -7.44 20.09 30.54
N GLN A 207 -8.13 18.96 30.72
CA GLN A 207 -8.49 18.44 32.05
C GLN A 207 -7.28 18.00 32.87
N LYS A 208 -6.26 17.39 32.23
CA LYS A 208 -5.01 16.99 32.92
C LYS A 208 -4.09 18.16 33.30
N ARG A 209 -4.29 19.35 32.74
CA ARG A 209 -3.51 20.56 33.06
C ARG A 209 -4.11 21.39 34.20
N ARG A 210 -5.34 21.09 34.63
CA ARG A 210 -5.97 21.65 35.83
C ARG A 210 -5.70 20.73 37.01
#